data_AF-A0A940VKE9-F1
#
_entry.id   AF-A0A940VKE9-F1
#
_cell.length_a   1.000
_cell.length_b   1.000
_cell.length_c   1.000
_cell.angle_alpha   90.00
_cell.angle_beta   90.00
_cell.angle_gamma   90.00
#
_symmetry.space_group_name_H-M   'P 1'
#
loop_
_entity.id
_entity.type
_entity.pdbx_description
1 polymer ?
#
loop_
_entity_poly.entity_id
_entity_poly.type
_entity_poly.pdbx_seq_one_letter_code
_entity_poly.pdbx_strand_id
1 'polypeptide(L)' 'YTLWHHTHEFEPYNGGTIVRDRVRYQLPLGTVGGLVAGGVVGRDLEAIFAFRRKTMQEFFPGAGKG' A
#
# COMPACT_ATOMS: atom_id res chain seq x y z
N TYR A 1 -13.48 -8.78 2.72
CA TYR A 1 -12.77 -9.01 1.45
C TYR A 1 -12.86 -10.49 1.10
N THR A 2 -13.08 -10.84 -0.16
CA THR A 2 -12.94 -12.25 -0.63
C THR A 2 -11.50 -12.58 -1.02
N LEU A 3 -10.69 -11.56 -1.27
CA LEU A 3 -9.25 -11.64 -1.52
C LEU A 3 -8.56 -10.45 -0.86
N TRP A 4 -7.43 -10.70 -0.20
CA TRP A 4 -6.52 -9.67 0.27
C TRP A 4 -5.09 -10.22 0.25
N HIS A 5 -4.32 -9.83 -0.75
CA HIS A 5 -2.90 -10.16 -0.87
C HIS A 5 -2.09 -8.88 -0.82
N HIS A 6 -1.32 -8.73 0.25
CA HIS A 6 -0.36 -7.64 0.40
C HIS A 6 1.04 -8.21 0.21
N THR A 7 1.70 -7.81 -0.88
CA THR A 7 3.06 -8.24 -1.21
C THR A 7 4.02 -7.09 -0.93
N HIS A 8 5.15 -7.43 -0.30
CA HIS A 8 6.27 -6.54 -0.06
C HIS A 8 7.48 -7.06 -0.82
N GLU A 9 8.06 -6.21 -1.67
CA GLU A 9 9.28 -6.50 -2.41
C GLU A 9 10.39 -5.56 -1.94
N PHE A 10 11.56 -6.12 -1.69
CA PHE A 10 12.74 -5.40 -1.20
C PHE A 10 13.90 -5.66 -2.15
N GLU A 11 14.44 -4.59 -2.71
CA GLU A 11 15.56 -4.67 -3.66
C GLU A 11 16.70 -3.74 -3.24
N PRO A 12 17.96 -4.21 -3.26
CA PRO A 12 19.10 -3.35 -3.00
C PRO A 12 19.22 -2.28 -4.10
N TYR A 13 19.48 -1.02 -3.71
CA TYR A 13 19.66 0.09 -4.65
C TYR A 13 20.54 1.19 -4.06
N ASN A 14 21.66 1.51 -4.71
CA ASN A 14 22.58 2.62 -4.35
C ASN A 14 22.93 2.68 -2.85
N GLY A 15 23.27 1.55 -2.23
CA GLY A 15 23.61 1.48 -0.81
C GLY A 15 22.40 1.57 0.14
N GLY A 16 21.19 1.66 -0.41
CA GLY A 16 19.91 1.57 0.30
C GLY A 16 19.05 0.41 -0.20
N THR A 17 17.74 0.50 0.08
CA THR A 17 16.76 -0.51 -0.33
C THR A 17 15.54 0.18 -0.93
N ILE A 18 15.14 -0.23 -2.12
CA ILE A 18 13.84 0.10 -2.69
C ILE A 18 12.83 -0.86 -2.05
N VAL A 19 11.79 -0.29 -1.46
CA VAL A 19 10.63 -1.04 -0.94
C VAL A 19 9.46 -0.79 -1.87
N ARG A 20 8.90 -1.87 -2.45
CA ARG A 20 7.66 -1.81 -3.23
C ARG A 20 6.57 -2.57 -2.50
N ASP A 21 5.44 -1.89 -2.32
CA ASP A 21 4.27 -2.44 -1.66
C ASP A 21 3.14 -2.58 -2.69
N ARG A 22 2.56 -3.77 -2.79
CA ARG A 22 1.44 -4.05 -3.69
C ARG A 22 0.30 -4.73 -2.95
N VAL A 23 -0.85 -4.07 -2.92
CA VAL A 23 -2.09 -4.65 -2.41
C VAL A 23 -2.97 -5.06 -3.58
N ARG A 24 -3.38 -6.33 -3.60
CA ARG A 24 -4.43 -6.87 -4.46
C ARG A 24 -5.59 -7.27 -3.56
N TYR A 25 -6.78 -6.75 -3.83
CA TYR A 25 -7.96 -7.06 -3.04
C TYR A 25 -9.18 -7.30 -3.92
N GLN A 26 -10.17 -8.01 -3.37
CA GLN A 26 -11.46 -8.20 -4.01
C GLN A 26 -12.58 -8.02 -2.98
N LEU A 27 -13.58 -7.22 -3.34
CA LEU A 27 -14.76 -6.99 -2.53
C LEU A 27 -15.79 -8.10 -2.75
N PRO A 28 -16.55 -8.48 -1.69
CA PRO A 28 -17.72 -9.33 -1.86
C PRO A 28 -18.74 -8.62 -2.76
N LEU A 29 -19.55 -9.40 -3.49
CA LEU A 29 -20.61 -8.91 -4.38
C LEU A 29 -20.16 -8.17 -5.66
N GLY A 30 -18.90 -8.34 -6.09
CA GLY A 30 -18.45 -7.93 -7.43
C GLY A 30 -18.64 -6.44 -7.72
N THR A 31 -19.18 -6.10 -8.90
CA THR A 31 -19.36 -4.72 -9.39
C THR A 31 -20.27 -3.86 -8.51
N VAL A 32 -21.31 -4.46 -7.89
CA VAL A 32 -22.23 -3.76 -6.99
C VAL A 32 -21.53 -3.37 -5.70
N GLY A 33 -20.73 -4.29 -5.13
CA GLY A 33 -19.87 -3.99 -3.98
C GLY A 33 -18.82 -2.91 -4.29
N GLY A 34 -18.28 -2.91 -5.51
CA GLY A 34 -17.33 -1.91 -5.99
C GLY A 34 -17.89 -0.48 -6.09
N LEU A 35 -19.14 -0.31 -6.53
CA LEU A 35 -19.77 1.01 -6.65
C LEU A 35 -20.10 1.63 -5.28
N VAL A 36 -20.51 0.83 -4.30
CA VAL A 36 -20.91 1.31 -2.97
C VAL A 36 -19.72 1.46 -2.03
N ALA A 37 -18.81 0.49 -2.00
CA ALA A 37 -17.71 0.44 -1.04
C ALA A 37 -16.34 0.80 -1.65
N GLY A 38 -16.21 0.88 -2.98
CA GLY A 38 -14.93 1.13 -3.64
C GLY A 38 -14.30 2.47 -3.26
N GLY A 39 -15.12 3.52 -3.08
CA GLY A 39 -14.62 4.82 -2.61
C GLY A 39 -14.10 4.79 -1.16
N VAL A 40 -14.76 4.02 -0.28
CA VAL A 40 -14.33 3.84 1.12
C VAL A 40 -13.02 3.06 1.16
N VAL A 41 -12.95 1.95 0.43
CA VAL A 41 -11.77 1.09 0.37
C VAL A 41 -10.57 1.81 -0.25
N GLY A 42 -10.81 2.67 -1.25
CA GLY A 42 -9.78 3.56 -1.80
C GLY A 42 -9.17 4.49 -0.74
N ARG A 43 -10.01 5.11 0.10
CA ARG A 43 -9.55 5.97 1.21
C ARG A 43 -8.78 5.18 2.26
N ASP A 44 -9.24 3.98 2.60
CA ASP A 44 -8.54 3.11 3.54
C ASP A 44 -7.15 2.72 3.02
N LEU A 45 -7.04 2.35 1.75
CA LEU A 45 -5.75 2.06 1.10
C LEU A 45 -4.84 3.28 1.08
N GLU A 46 -5.37 4.46 0.76
CA GLU A 46 -4.60 5.70 0.79
C GLU A 46 -4.07 5.99 2.20
N ALA A 47 -4.89 5.81 3.23
CA ALA A 47 -4.48 5.98 4.62
C ALA A 47 -3.39 4.98 5.03
N ILE A 48 -3.51 3.70 4.63
CA ILE A 48 -2.50 2.67 4.86
C ILE A 48 -1.16 3.08 4.24
N PHE A 49 -1.15 3.47 2.97
CA PHE A 49 0.08 3.86 2.30
C PHE A 49 0.64 5.19 2.82
N ALA A 50 -0.21 6.13 3.20
CA ALA A 50 0.22 7.39 3.83
C ALA A 50 0.90 7.15 5.18
N PHE A 51 0.29 6.32 6.04
CA PHE A 51 0.89 5.90 7.30
C PHE A 51 2.24 5.23 7.06
N ARG A 52 2.31 4.27 6.13
CA ARG A 52 3.56 3.57 5.81
C ARG A 52 4.66 4.51 5.34
N ARG A 53 4.36 5.45 4.44
CA ARG A 53 5.35 6.47 4.02
C ARG A 53 5.84 7.31 5.19
N LYS A 54 4.93 7.79 6.04
CA LYS A 54 5.28 8.59 7.22
C LYS A 54 6.20 7.79 8.16
N THR A 55 5.81 6.57 8.52
CA THR A 55 6.58 5.71 9.41
C THR A 55 7.95 5.34 8.84
N MET A 56 8.05 5.09 7.53
CA MET A 56 9.33 4.87 6.87
C MET A 56 10.25 6.08 6.94
N GLN A 57 9.72 7.30 6.80
CA GLN A 57 10.50 8.53 6.95
C GLN A 57 10.97 8.75 8.40
N GLU A 58 10.16 8.37 9.38
CA GLU A 58 10.51 8.48 10.81
C GLU A 58 11.60 7.49 11.21
N PHE A 59 11.50 6.22 10.80
CA PHE A 59 12.49 5.19 11.12
C PHE A 59 13.76 5.25 10.27
N PHE A 60 13.65 5.75 9.04
CA PHE A 60 14.77 5.86 8.10
C PHE A 60 14.91 7.30 7.61
N PRO A 61 15.45 8.22 8.44
CA PRO A 61 15.67 9.61 8.04
C PRO A 61 16.61 9.67 6.83
N GLY A 62 16.07 10.00 5.65
CA GLY A 62 16.81 10.01 4.38
C GLY A 62 16.22 9.12 3.28
N ALA A 63 15.25 8.25 3.61
CA ALA A 63 14.48 7.50 2.62
C ALA A 63 13.72 8.46 1.68
N GLY A 64 13.93 8.29 0.36
CA GLY A 64 13.30 9.12 -0.70
C GLY A 64 14.18 10.22 -1.32
N LYS A 65 15.49 10.27 -1.01
CA LYS A 65 16.45 11.21 -1.62
C LYS A 65 17.33 10.62 -2.74
N GLY A 66 16.89 9.56 -3.40
CA GLY A 66 17.65 8.85 -4.45
C GLY A 66 16.94 8.81 -5.79
#